data_AF-A0A3A9WQJ1-F1
#
_entry.id   AF-A0A3A9WQJ1-F1
#
_cell.length_a   1.000
_cell.length_b   1.000
_cell.length_c   1.000
_cell.angle_alpha   90.00
_cell.angle_beta   90.00
_cell.angle_gamma   90.00
#
_symmetry.space_group_name_H-M   'P 1'
#
loop_
_entity.id
_entity.type
_entity.pdbx_description
1 polymer ?
#
loop_
_entity_poly.entity_id
_entity_poly.type
_entity_poly.pdbx_seq_one_letter_code
_entity_poly.pdbx_strand_id
1 'polypeptide(L)' 'MSGTVTDIVNETPLPGVNVIVKGTSNGVQTDFDGAYSINVSPGDVLVFSYIGFTTI' A
#
# COMPACT_ATOMS: atom_id res chain seq x y z
N MET A 1 1.65 11.59 -0.42
CA MET A 1 0.31 10.97 -0.42
C MET A 1 0.23 10.03 0.76
N SER A 2 -0.91 9.99 1.44
CA SER A 2 -1.17 9.08 2.55
C SER A 2 -2.51 8.38 2.36
N GLY A 3 -2.68 7.25 3.03
CA GLY A 3 -3.92 6.48 3.01
C GLY A 3 -3.87 5.32 3.99
N THR A 4 -4.94 4.53 4.00
CA THR A 4 -5.07 3.32 4.81
C THR A 4 -5.46 2.16 3.90
N VAL A 5 -4.82 1.01 4.08
CA VAL A 5 -5.17 -0.22 3.38
C VAL A 5 -5.98 -1.11 4.32
N THR A 6 -7.15 -1.52 3.86
CA THR A 6 -8.06 -2.40 4.59
C THR A 6 -8.41 -3.63 3.76
N ASP A 7 -8.78 -4.70 4.45
CA ASP A 7 -9.41 -5.86 3.84
C ASP A 7 -10.84 -5.50 3.41
N ILE A 8 -11.24 -5.88 2.19
CA ILE A 8 -12.54 -5.52 1.65
C ILE A 8 -13.71 -6.28 2.30
N VAL A 9 -13.46 -7.48 2.86
CA VAL A 9 -14.51 -8.33 3.42
C VAL A 9 -14.84 -7.90 4.84
N ASN A 10 -13.81 -7.66 5.64
CA ASN A 10 -13.95 -7.41 7.07
C ASN A 10 -13.71 -5.94 7.47
N GLU A 11 -13.33 -5.09 6.52
CA GLU A 11 -12.95 -3.67 6.73
C GLU A 11 -11.81 -3.50 7.76
N THR A 12 -11.04 -4.56 8.00
CA THR A 12 -9.95 -4.56 8.98
C THR A 12 -8.68 -3.97 8.37
N PRO A 13 -7.91 -3.16 9.12
CA PRO A 13 -6.61 -2.68 8.68
C PRO A 13 -5.65 -3.81 8.31
N LEU A 14 -4.89 -3.62 7.23
CA LEU A 14 -3.88 -4.57 6.77
C LEU A 14 -2.47 -4.06 7.06
N PRO A 15 -1.82 -4.52 8.14
CA PRO A 15 -0.42 -4.23 8.39
C PRO A 15 0.49 -5.05 7.49
N GLY A 16 1.63 -4.46 7.09
CA GLY A 16 2.64 -5.16 6.29
C GLY A 16 2.41 -5.15 4.78
N VAL A 17 1.44 -4.38 4.28
CA VAL A 17 1.21 -4.20 2.84
C VAL A 17 2.33 -3.35 2.26
N ASN A 18 2.97 -3.84 1.21
CA ASN A 18 3.96 -3.05 0.47
C ASN A 18 3.24 -2.12 -0.49
N VAL A 19 3.59 -0.83 -0.44
CA VAL A 19 3.09 0.22 -1.31
C VAL A 19 4.26 0.79 -2.09
N ILE A 20 4.34 0.50 -3.39
CA ILE A 20 5.51 0.81 -4.21
C ILE A 20 5.08 1.67 -5.41
N VAL A 21 5.86 2.70 -5.74
CA VAL A 21 5.69 3.42 -7.01
C VAL A 21 6.18 2.55 -8.16
N LYS A 22 5.29 2.25 -9.10
CA LYS A 22 5.52 1.32 -10.21
C LYS A 22 6.80 1.66 -10.98
N GLY A 23 7.67 0.68 -11.15
CA GLY A 23 8.93 0.82 -11.90
C GLY A 23 10.06 1.49 -11.10
N THR A 24 9.89 1.70 -9.80
CA THR A 24 10.90 2.31 -8.93
C THR A 24 11.15 1.45 -7.68
N SER A 25 12.17 1.82 -6.89
CA SER A 25 12.39 1.29 -5.54
C SER A 25 11.79 2.18 -4.44
N ASN A 26 11.06 3.25 -4.80
CA ASN A 26 10.39 4.11 -3.83
C ASN A 26 9.14 3.39 -3.32
N GLY A 27 9.18 2.97 -2.07
CA GLY A 27 8.09 2.25 -1.44
C GLY A 27 8.12 2.37 0.07
N VAL A 28 6.96 2.10 0.67
CA VAL A 28 6.76 2.04 2.11
C VAL A 28 5.94 0.81 2.45
N GLN A 29 5.91 0.45 3.73
CA GLN A 29 5.06 -0.63 4.23
C GLN A 29 4.02 -0.04 5.18
N THR A 30 2.79 -0.57 5.16
CA THR A 30 1.75 -0.14 6.10
C THR A 30 2.11 -0.50 7.54
N ASP A 31 1.74 0.37 8.48
CA ASP A 31 1.90 0.13 9.92
C ASP A 31 0.79 -0.76 10.51
N PHE A 32 0.74 -0.88 11.84
CA PHE A 32 -0.25 -1.69 12.56
C PHE A 32 -1.70 -1.29 12.29
N ASP A 33 -1.93 0.00 12.00
CA ASP A 33 -3.25 0.55 11.70
C ASP A 33 -3.53 0.55 10.19
N GLY A 34 -2.70 -0.14 9.39
CA GLY A 34 -2.82 -0.22 7.94
C GLY A 34 -2.48 1.09 7.24
N ALA A 35 -1.94 2.09 7.95
CA ALA A 35 -1.67 3.41 7.40
C ALA A 35 -0.33 3.44 6.66
N TYR A 36 -0.26 4.25 5.61
CA TYR A 36 0.98 4.52 4.88
C TYR A 36 1.10 5.99 4.49
N SER A 37 2.34 6.44 4.31
CA SER A 37 2.67 7.75 3.75
C SER A 37 3.86 7.63 2.83
N ILE A 38 3.72 8.06 1.58
CA ILE A 38 4.75 7.95 0.54
C ILE A 38 4.80 9.23 -0.30
N ASN A 39 6.01 9.65 -0.67
CA ASN A 39 6.21 10.77 -1.57
C ASN A 39 6.03 10.31 -3.02
N VAL A 40 5.15 10.96 -3.75
CA VAL A 40 4.79 10.64 -5.14
C VAL A 40 4.57 11.93 -5.93
N SER A 41 4.75 11.83 -7.25
CA SER A 41 4.43 12.89 -8.20
C SER A 41 3.06 12.63 -8.86
N PRO A 42 2.36 13.67 -9.35
CA PRO A 42 1.16 13.47 -10.15
C PRO A 42 1.44 12.56 -11.36
N GLY A 43 0.61 11.54 -11.55
CA GLY A 43 0.77 10.54 -12.61
C GLY A 43 1.53 9.28 -12.20
N ASP A 44 2.15 9.25 -11.02
CA ASP A 44 2.71 8.02 -10.47
C ASP A 44 1.61 7.00 -10.19
N VAL A 45 1.92 5.73 -10.46
CA VAL A 45 1.03 4.59 -10.18
C VAL A 45 1.55 3.84 -8.96
N LEU A 46 0.70 3.65 -7.96
CA LEU A 46 1.00 2.84 -6.79
C LEU A 46 0.59 1.39 -7.02
N VAL A 47 1.49 0.47 -6.65
CA VAL A 47 1.25 -0.98 -6.64
C VAL A 47 1.22 -1.43 -5.20
N PHE A 48 0.16 -2.16 -4.84
CA PHE A 48 -0.06 -2.70 -3.51
C PHE A 48 0.13 -4.21 -3.55
N SER A 49 1.02 -4.74 -2.71
CA SER A 49 1.21 -6.19 -2.62
C SER A 49 1.26 -6.65 -1.18
N TYR A 50 0.63 -7.79 -0.93
CA TYR A 50 0.55 -8.42 0.38
C TYR A 50 0.59 -9.94 0.22
N ILE A 51 1.35 -10.62 1.08
CA ILE A 51 1.54 -12.07 0.97
C ILE A 51 0.17 -12.76 1.13
N GLY A 52 -0.15 -13.66 0.21
CA GLY A 52 -1.44 -14.37 0.20
C GLY A 52 -2.58 -13.62 -0.50
N PHE A 53 -2.33 -12.40 -0.99
CA PHE A 53 -3.31 -11.62 -1.75
C PHE A 53 -2.87 -11.49 -3.21
N THR A 54 -3.86 -11.45 -4.10
CA THR A 54 -3.61 -11.16 -5.52
C THR A 54 -3.22 -9.69 -5.67
N THR A 55 -2.02 -9.45 -6.21
CA THR A 55 -1.60 -8.13 -6.67
C THR A 55 -2.22 -7.89 -8.05
N ILE A 56 -2.92 -6.78 -8.24
CA ILE A 56 -3.51 -6.35 -9.52
C ILE A 56 -2.93 -5.01 -9.95
#